data_AF-A0A384UHY2-F1
#
_entry.id   AF-A0A384UHY2-F1
#
_cell.length_a   1.000
_cell.length_b   1.000
_cell.length_c   1.000
_cell.angle_alpha   90.00
_cell.angle_beta   90.00
_cell.angle_gamma   90.00
#
_symmetry.space_group_name_H-M   'P 1'
#
loop_
_entity.id
_entity.type
_entity.pdbx_description
1 polymer ?
#
loop_
_entity_poly.entity_id
_entity_poly.type
_entity_poly.pdbx_seq_one_letter_code
_entity_poly.pdbx_strand_id
1 'polypeptide(L)'
;MEAATRWEQLISSTLTPTTAVAVKLAVTPDQDENDVTGPADHQHKTQNGGLLGSLRHLPGISRFTSSTNNEQRSPLFRYRQTRFSSRRVRRRVVFKHGDCNVVQGNVAKRRRKYLQDIFTTLVDAQWRWTLLVFAMNFFLSWLGFAIIWWLIVFWHGDLEPTAQANSSWVPCVRDVNTFTSCFLFSVETQHTIGYGAKHTTDECLEAIFVMCLQSITGVMIQAFMVGIVFAKLSRPKKRTQTLLFSRNAVICQRDGQLCLMFRVGDMRKSHIIEAHVRAQLIKKKVTREGEVLPFYQQELKVGGDGEEDKIFFIWPTTIVHKITPSSPLYSLSASDMLRERFEIVVILEGVIESTGMTTQARSSYLPNEILWGHRFEPLVSFKKETGEHEVDYNLFNNTYEVDTPLCSAQSLDRVIGLHQHNSDLQKYGISTTTNTSLV
;
A
#
# COMPACT_ATOMS: atom_id res chain seq x y z
N MET A 1 5.00 -41.89 51.22
CA MET A 1 4.27 -40.62 51.00
C MET A 1 5.31 -39.51 50.87
N GLU A 2 6.15 -39.57 49.82
CA GLU A 2 7.46 -38.86 49.84
C GLU A 2 7.97 -38.50 48.43
N ALA A 3 7.07 -38.16 47.51
CA ALA A 3 7.44 -37.78 46.13
C ALA A 3 6.89 -36.42 45.68
N ALA A 4 6.12 -35.71 46.53
CA ALA A 4 5.44 -34.47 46.15
C ALA A 4 6.23 -33.18 46.44
N THR A 5 7.34 -33.23 47.19
CA THR A 5 8.00 -32.03 47.73
C THR A 5 9.16 -31.48 46.89
N ARG A 6 9.53 -32.12 45.77
CA ARG A 6 10.69 -31.70 44.95
C ARG A 6 10.36 -30.67 43.85
N TRP A 7 9.09 -30.56 43.45
CA TRP A 7 8.67 -29.66 42.37
C TRP A 7 8.41 -28.22 42.83
N GLU A 8 7.92 -28.01 44.06
CA GLU A 8 7.69 -26.66 44.58
C GLU A 8 8.99 -25.86 44.82
N GLN A 9 10.12 -26.55 45.10
CA GLN A 9 11.41 -25.90 45.29
C GLN A 9 12.07 -25.41 43.98
N LEU A 10 11.63 -25.90 42.82
CA LEU A 10 12.13 -25.45 41.52
C LEU A 10 11.42 -24.18 41.00
N ILE A 11 10.18 -23.93 41.47
CA ILE A 11 9.40 -22.76 41.07
C ILE A 11 9.81 -21.52 41.89
N SER A 12 10.28 -21.70 43.14
CA SER A 12 10.72 -20.59 43.98
C SER A 12 12.10 -20.02 43.62
N SER A 13 12.93 -20.75 42.86
CA SER A 13 14.31 -20.36 42.54
C SER A 13 14.50 -19.65 41.19
N THR A 14 13.44 -19.43 40.41
CA THR A 14 13.52 -18.82 39.06
C THR A 14 12.87 -17.43 38.93
N LEU A 15 12.38 -16.85 40.02
CA LEU A 15 11.87 -15.47 40.03
C LEU A 15 12.98 -14.49 40.46
N THR A 16 13.63 -13.85 39.48
CA THR A 16 14.47 -12.67 39.72
C THR A 16 13.58 -11.43 39.94
N PRO A 17 13.96 -10.49 40.84
CA PRO A 17 13.12 -9.35 41.19
C PRO A 17 13.14 -8.30 40.08
N THR A 18 11.95 -7.93 39.60
CA THR A 18 11.73 -6.75 38.76
C THR A 18 12.18 -5.49 39.49
N THR A 19 13.20 -4.84 38.93
CA THR A 19 13.62 -3.48 39.28
C THR A 19 12.49 -2.51 38.94
N ALA A 20 11.96 -1.84 39.96
CA ALA A 20 11.10 -0.68 39.79
C ALA A 20 11.94 0.50 39.26
N VAL A 21 11.68 0.94 38.03
CA VAL A 21 12.15 2.24 37.53
C VAL A 21 10.97 3.19 37.55
N ALA A 22 11.05 4.17 38.45
CA ALA A 22 10.06 5.20 38.68
C ALA A 22 9.92 6.14 37.47
N VAL A 23 8.68 6.32 37.00
CA VAL A 23 8.33 7.40 36.06
C VAL A 23 8.10 8.67 36.87
N LYS A 24 9.04 9.60 36.79
CA LYS A 24 8.94 10.95 37.37
C LYS A 24 8.03 11.79 36.47
N LEU A 25 6.78 11.97 36.89
CA LEU A 25 5.87 12.96 36.28
C LEU A 25 6.39 14.36 36.59
N ALA A 26 6.71 15.12 35.55
CA ALA A 26 7.10 16.51 35.67
C ALA A 26 5.87 17.34 36.05
N VAL A 27 5.90 17.88 37.27
CA VAL A 27 5.02 18.92 37.78
C VAL A 27 5.52 20.26 37.22
N THR A 28 4.68 20.98 36.49
CA THR A 28 4.89 22.41 36.18
C THR A 28 4.31 23.25 37.32
N PRO A 29 5.01 24.28 37.81
CA PRO A 29 4.48 25.16 38.84
C PRO A 29 3.57 26.23 38.21
N ASP A 30 2.42 26.44 38.85
CA ASP A 30 1.60 27.65 38.71
C ASP A 30 2.30 28.85 39.35
N GLN A 31 2.15 30.02 38.73
CA GLN A 31 2.32 31.33 39.35
C GLN A 31 1.18 32.24 38.91
N ASP A 32 0.81 33.08 39.86
CA ASP A 32 -0.48 33.74 40.10
C ASP A 32 -0.81 34.99 39.25
N GLU A 33 -2.11 35.33 39.36
CA GLU A 33 -2.71 36.67 39.46
C GLU A 33 -2.84 37.59 38.22
N ASN A 34 -4.08 37.80 37.74
CA ASN A 34 -4.91 38.91 38.26
C ASN A 34 -6.33 38.97 37.65
N ASP A 35 -7.27 39.26 38.55
CA ASP A 35 -8.69 39.66 38.36
C ASP A 35 -8.90 40.81 37.37
N VAL A 36 -10.04 40.81 36.64
CA VAL A 36 -11.03 41.93 36.60
C VAL A 36 -12.41 41.38 36.17
N THR A 37 -13.43 41.89 36.85
CA THR A 37 -14.85 41.55 36.91
C THR A 37 -15.75 42.16 35.82
N GLY A 38 -16.66 41.33 35.26
CA GLY A 38 -18.07 41.59 34.88
C GLY A 38 -18.43 42.59 33.74
N PRO A 39 -19.72 42.67 33.33
CA PRO A 39 -20.78 41.64 33.32
C PRO A 39 -21.43 41.43 31.93
N ALA A 40 -22.31 40.43 31.89
CA ALA A 40 -23.14 40.05 30.76
C ALA A 40 -24.25 41.06 30.43
N ASP A 41 -24.63 41.12 29.14
CA ASP A 41 -25.92 41.64 28.71
C ASP A 41 -26.57 40.69 27.68
N HIS A 42 -27.78 40.26 28.02
CA HIS A 42 -28.69 39.49 27.19
C HIS A 42 -29.57 40.47 26.39
N GLN A 43 -29.74 40.27 25.08
CA GLN A 43 -31.01 40.58 24.41
C GLN A 43 -31.16 39.91 23.04
N HIS A 44 -32.16 39.01 22.97
CA HIS A 44 -33.20 38.89 21.94
C HIS A 44 -32.92 39.41 20.52
N LYS A 45 -33.04 38.55 19.48
CA LYS A 45 -34.28 38.38 18.67
C LYS A 45 -34.06 37.52 17.40
N THR A 46 -34.90 36.49 17.31
CA THR A 46 -35.71 36.03 16.16
C THR A 46 -35.13 35.89 14.74
N GLN A 47 -35.28 34.64 14.27
CA GLN A 47 -36.00 34.20 13.06
C GLN A 47 -35.29 34.14 11.71
N ASN A 48 -35.34 32.89 11.20
CA ASN A 48 -35.79 32.45 9.87
C ASN A 48 -35.07 32.95 8.61
N GLY A 49 -34.69 31.96 7.80
CA GLY A 49 -34.57 32.15 6.36
C GLY A 49 -33.54 31.23 5.73
N GLY A 50 -33.88 29.94 5.59
CA GLY A 50 -33.22 29.14 4.57
C GLY A 50 -33.60 29.65 3.19
N LEU A 51 -32.67 29.61 2.23
CA LEU A 51 -32.81 28.90 0.96
C LEU A 51 -31.65 29.23 0.01
N LEU A 52 -31.18 28.16 -0.62
CA LEU A 52 -30.42 28.04 -1.86
C LEU A 52 -30.11 29.32 -2.66
N GLY A 53 -28.86 29.43 -3.10
CA GLY A 53 -28.46 30.35 -4.16
C GLY A 53 -27.06 30.06 -4.70
N SER A 54 -26.97 29.08 -5.59
CA SER A 54 -25.81 28.82 -6.45
C SER A 54 -25.42 30.05 -7.27
N LEU A 55 -24.13 30.39 -7.35
CA LEU A 55 -23.59 31.17 -8.46
C LEU A 55 -22.10 30.87 -8.70
N ARG A 56 -21.83 30.42 -9.92
CA ARG A 56 -20.51 30.21 -10.53
C ARG A 56 -20.08 31.46 -11.31
N HIS A 57 -18.75 31.56 -11.53
CA HIS A 57 -18.04 32.28 -12.61
C HIS A 57 -18.01 33.83 -12.51
N LEU A 58 -16.92 34.59 -12.71
CA LEU A 58 -15.67 34.49 -13.49
C LEU A 58 -14.63 35.53 -12.97
N PRO A 59 -13.36 35.52 -13.46
CA PRO A 59 -12.23 36.26 -12.91
C PRO A 59 -12.02 37.65 -13.56
N GLY A 60 -11.54 38.59 -12.74
CA GLY A 60 -11.15 39.95 -13.13
C GLY A 60 -9.63 40.10 -13.29
N ILE A 61 -9.26 40.82 -14.36
CA ILE A 61 -7.94 40.99 -14.95
C ILE A 61 -7.17 42.18 -14.33
N SER A 62 -5.85 41.98 -14.20
CA SER A 62 -4.69 42.90 -14.16
C SER A 62 -4.82 44.33 -13.62
N ARG A 63 -3.81 44.71 -12.81
CA ARG A 63 -3.23 46.06 -12.89
C ARG A 63 -1.70 46.01 -12.70
N PHE A 64 -1.00 46.59 -13.67
CA PHE A 64 0.43 46.87 -13.69
C PHE A 64 0.74 48.06 -12.77
N THR A 65 1.87 48.02 -12.07
CA THR A 65 2.63 49.21 -11.67
C THR A 65 4.13 48.92 -11.74
N SER A 66 4.80 49.75 -12.52
CA SER A 66 6.24 49.85 -12.74
C SER A 66 6.94 50.63 -11.63
N SER A 67 8.11 50.16 -11.18
CA SER A 67 9.14 51.01 -10.59
C SER A 67 10.52 50.38 -10.84
N THR A 68 11.33 51.14 -11.57
CA THR A 68 12.75 50.92 -11.85
C THR A 68 13.60 51.14 -10.61
N ASN A 69 14.57 50.25 -10.36
CA ASN A 69 15.90 50.65 -9.93
C ASN A 69 16.93 49.57 -10.28
N ASN A 70 18.07 50.04 -10.75
CA ASN A 70 19.10 49.33 -11.49
C ASN A 70 20.31 49.14 -10.57
N GLU A 71 20.69 47.90 -10.26
CA GLU A 71 22.04 47.59 -9.79
C GLU A 71 22.52 46.24 -10.34
N GLN A 72 23.72 46.29 -10.89
CA GLN A 72 24.40 45.27 -11.68
C GLN A 72 24.86 44.08 -10.81
N ARG A 73 24.44 42.85 -11.18
CA ARG A 73 25.20 41.62 -10.89
C ARG A 73 25.10 40.63 -12.06
N SER A 74 26.23 39.96 -12.29
CA SER A 74 26.65 39.09 -13.40
C SER A 74 25.73 37.90 -13.75
N PRO A 75 25.82 37.33 -14.97
CA PRO A 75 24.87 36.34 -15.46
C PRO A 75 25.30 34.93 -15.04
N LEU A 76 24.94 34.50 -13.83
CA LEU A 76 24.97 33.08 -13.49
C LEU A 76 23.70 32.40 -13.97
N PHE A 77 23.90 31.48 -14.91
CA PHE A 77 22.94 30.57 -15.53
C PHE A 77 21.93 30.00 -14.51
N ARG A 78 20.78 30.64 -14.39
CA ARG A 78 19.59 30.03 -13.83
C ARG A 78 18.74 29.54 -15.00
N TYR A 79 19.09 28.37 -15.53
CA TYR A 79 18.20 27.68 -16.47
C TYR A 79 16.96 27.27 -15.68
N ARG A 80 15.98 28.18 -15.68
CA ARG A 80 14.61 27.96 -15.24
C ARG A 80 14.14 26.73 -16.00
N GLN A 81 14.09 25.57 -15.32
CA GLN A 81 13.45 24.36 -15.84
C GLN A 81 12.18 24.81 -16.53
N THR A 82 12.15 24.69 -17.86
CA THR A 82 10.95 24.95 -18.61
C THR A 82 9.94 23.97 -18.03
N ARG A 83 8.92 24.51 -17.35
CA ARG A 83 7.74 23.75 -16.97
C ARG A 83 7.14 23.29 -18.29
N PHE A 84 7.62 22.15 -18.80
CA PHE A 84 7.00 21.42 -19.87
C PHE A 84 5.60 21.09 -19.36
N SER A 85 4.67 21.93 -19.79
CA SER A 85 3.24 21.75 -19.80
C SER A 85 2.78 20.41 -19.21
N SER A 86 2.33 20.46 -17.96
CA SER A 86 1.52 19.44 -17.27
C SER A 86 0.32 18.93 -18.11
N ARG A 87 -0.04 19.58 -19.23
CA ARG A 87 -1.13 19.17 -20.13
C ARG A 87 -0.84 18.00 -21.08
N ARG A 88 0.36 17.40 -21.08
CA ARG A 88 0.62 16.13 -21.80
C ARG A 88 0.96 15.00 -20.83
N VAL A 89 0.11 14.75 -19.83
CA VAL A 89 0.12 13.46 -19.14
C VAL A 89 -0.29 12.41 -20.17
N ARG A 90 0.69 11.81 -20.85
CA ARG A 90 0.49 10.61 -21.67
C ARG A 90 -0.22 9.59 -20.78
N ARG A 91 -1.28 8.96 -21.31
CA ARG A 91 -2.03 7.90 -20.60
C ARG A 91 -1.03 6.79 -20.27
N ARG A 92 -0.64 6.68 -19.00
CA ARG A 92 0.20 5.59 -18.48
C ARG A 92 -0.65 4.39 -18.09
N VAL A 93 -0.08 3.20 -18.22
CA VAL A 93 -0.69 1.92 -17.85
C VAL A 93 -0.55 1.68 -16.35
N VAL A 94 0.61 2.00 -15.76
CA VAL A 94 0.87 1.86 -14.33
C VAL A 94 1.23 3.21 -13.74
N PHE A 95 0.61 3.58 -12.62
CA PHE A 95 0.98 4.80 -11.90
C PHE A 95 2.29 4.63 -11.12
N LYS A 96 2.95 5.75 -10.81
CA LYS A 96 4.18 5.75 -9.99
C LYS A 96 4.00 5.10 -8.62
N HIS A 97 2.78 5.11 -8.08
CA HIS A 97 2.41 4.46 -6.82
C HIS A 97 2.00 2.99 -6.98
N GLY A 98 2.04 2.43 -8.19
CA GLY A 98 1.85 1.00 -8.46
C GLY A 98 0.43 0.55 -8.82
N ASP A 99 -0.55 1.46 -8.82
CA ASP A 99 -1.92 1.14 -9.27
C ASP A 99 -1.97 1.04 -10.80
N CYS A 100 -2.77 0.10 -11.29
CA CYS A 100 -2.94 -0.13 -12.72
C CYS A 100 -4.12 0.70 -13.25
N ASN A 101 -3.87 1.50 -14.29
CA ASN A 101 -4.88 2.26 -15.01
C ASN A 101 -5.58 1.39 -16.07
N VAL A 102 -6.19 0.30 -15.63
CA VAL A 102 -6.88 -0.67 -16.50
C VAL A 102 -8.28 -0.91 -15.95
N VAL A 103 -9.29 -0.63 -16.77
CA VAL A 103 -10.70 -0.90 -16.44
C VAL A 103 -11.15 -2.12 -17.25
N GLN A 104 -11.60 -3.16 -16.54
CA GLN A 104 -12.16 -4.35 -17.17
C GLN A 104 -13.60 -4.07 -17.63
N GLY A 105 -13.82 -4.01 -18.94
CA GLY A 105 -15.15 -3.91 -19.57
C GLY A 105 -15.74 -5.27 -19.93
N ASN A 106 -17.07 -5.37 -19.98
CA ASN A 106 -17.83 -6.50 -20.55
C ASN A 106 -17.46 -7.91 -20.04
N VAL A 107 -17.15 -8.06 -18.75
CA VAL A 107 -16.95 -9.39 -18.16
C VAL A 107 -18.30 -10.09 -17.95
N ALA A 108 -18.60 -11.10 -18.76
CA ALA A 108 -19.83 -11.88 -18.65
C ALA A 108 -19.97 -12.52 -17.25
N LYS A 109 -21.18 -12.42 -16.68
CA LYS A 109 -21.54 -13.01 -15.36
C LYS A 109 -20.62 -12.59 -14.20
N ARG A 110 -20.04 -11.40 -14.26
CA ARG A 110 -19.09 -10.86 -13.26
C ARG A 110 -19.61 -10.97 -11.82
N ARG A 111 -20.85 -10.55 -11.55
CA ARG A 111 -21.46 -10.58 -10.20
C ARG A 111 -21.55 -12.01 -9.64
N ARG A 112 -21.94 -12.99 -10.46
CA ARG A 112 -22.06 -14.40 -10.02
C ARG A 112 -20.71 -14.98 -9.65
N LYS A 113 -19.65 -14.66 -10.41
CA LYS A 113 -18.28 -15.13 -10.11
C LYS A 113 -17.78 -14.58 -8.77
N TYR A 114 -18.02 -13.29 -8.48
CA TYR A 114 -17.67 -12.71 -7.17
C TYR A 114 -18.49 -13.31 -6.01
N LEU A 115 -19.77 -13.62 -6.22
CA LEU A 115 -20.59 -14.27 -5.18
C LEU A 115 -20.16 -15.72 -4.89
N GLN A 116 -19.64 -16.43 -5.88
CA GLN A 116 -19.08 -17.77 -5.68
C GLN A 116 -17.80 -17.73 -4.83
N ASP A 117 -17.03 -16.65 -4.94
CA ASP A 117 -15.82 -16.42 -4.14
C ASP A 117 -16.06 -15.33 -3.08
N ILE A 118 -17.01 -15.62 -2.19
CA ILE A 118 -17.46 -14.65 -1.18
C ILE A 118 -16.35 -14.34 -0.15
N PHE A 119 -15.48 -15.32 0.14
CA PHE A 119 -14.38 -15.15 1.09
C PHE A 119 -13.37 -14.12 0.59
N THR A 120 -12.85 -14.26 -0.63
CA THR A 120 -11.91 -13.27 -1.16
C THR A 120 -12.57 -11.92 -1.33
N THR A 121 -13.84 -11.89 -1.78
CA THR A 121 -14.61 -10.66 -1.95
C THR A 121 -14.77 -9.87 -0.64
N LEU A 122 -15.08 -10.55 0.47
CA LEU A 122 -15.20 -9.94 1.80
C LEU A 122 -13.85 -9.42 2.32
N VAL A 123 -12.79 -10.18 2.09
CA VAL A 123 -11.43 -9.80 2.50
C VAL A 123 -10.91 -8.62 1.66
N ASP A 124 -11.25 -8.53 0.37
CA ASP A 124 -10.84 -7.44 -0.53
C ASP A 124 -11.71 -6.18 -0.43
N ALA A 125 -12.94 -6.29 0.08
CA ALA A 125 -13.83 -5.16 0.30
C ALA A 125 -13.19 -4.10 1.22
N GLN A 126 -13.69 -2.86 1.20
CA GLN A 126 -13.21 -1.86 2.17
C GLN A 126 -13.69 -2.19 3.58
N TRP A 127 -12.93 -1.78 4.60
CA TRP A 127 -13.28 -2.01 6.02
C TRP A 127 -14.71 -1.63 6.36
N ARG A 128 -15.21 -0.50 5.84
CA ARG A 128 -16.60 -0.03 6.08
C ARG A 128 -17.64 -1.06 5.63
N TRP A 129 -17.44 -1.68 4.47
CA TRP A 129 -18.35 -2.69 3.93
C TRP A 129 -18.21 -4.02 4.67
N THR A 130 -16.99 -4.44 5.01
CA THR A 130 -16.77 -5.65 5.82
C THR A 130 -17.44 -5.53 7.19
N LEU A 131 -17.25 -4.40 7.89
CA LEU A 131 -17.90 -4.13 9.18
C LEU A 131 -19.42 -4.07 9.08
N LEU A 132 -19.95 -3.45 8.02
CA LEU A 132 -21.39 -3.39 7.77
C LEU A 132 -21.98 -4.79 7.56
N VAL A 133 -21.32 -5.65 6.78
CA VAL A 133 -21.78 -7.04 6.57
C VAL A 133 -21.78 -7.82 7.88
N PHE A 134 -20.76 -7.66 8.73
CA PHE A 134 -20.75 -8.31 10.04
C PHE A 134 -21.84 -7.80 10.98
N ALA A 135 -22.02 -6.48 11.06
CA ALA A 135 -23.10 -5.90 11.86
C ALA A 135 -24.46 -6.43 11.40
N MET A 136 -24.72 -6.42 10.09
CA MET A 136 -25.95 -6.96 9.52
C MET A 136 -26.13 -8.45 9.82
N ASN A 137 -25.06 -9.26 9.74
CA ASN A 137 -25.14 -10.69 10.04
C ASN A 137 -25.53 -10.94 11.50
N PHE A 138 -24.91 -10.22 12.46
CA PHE A 138 -25.30 -10.31 13.87
C PHE A 138 -26.74 -9.86 14.10
N PHE A 139 -27.12 -8.67 13.65
CA PHE A 139 -28.49 -8.17 13.82
C PHE A 139 -29.54 -9.10 13.21
N LEU A 140 -29.30 -9.64 12.01
CA LEU A 140 -30.21 -10.59 11.37
C LEU A 140 -30.30 -11.91 12.14
N SER A 141 -29.19 -12.42 12.66
CA SER A 141 -29.19 -13.64 13.49
C SER A 141 -29.97 -13.43 14.79
N TRP A 142 -29.73 -12.34 15.51
CA TRP A 142 -30.45 -12.00 16.73
C TRP A 142 -31.94 -11.80 16.47
N LEU A 143 -32.30 -11.11 15.39
CA LEU A 143 -33.69 -10.92 15.02
C LEU A 143 -34.36 -12.25 14.62
N GLY A 144 -33.66 -13.10 13.86
CA GLY A 144 -34.17 -14.42 13.46
C GLY A 144 -34.46 -15.32 14.67
N PHE A 145 -33.52 -15.42 15.61
CA PHE A 145 -33.74 -16.18 16.84
C PHE A 145 -34.76 -15.52 17.76
N ALA A 146 -34.82 -14.19 17.85
CA ALA A 146 -35.86 -13.48 18.60
C ALA A 146 -37.26 -13.80 18.09
N ILE A 147 -37.44 -13.91 16.76
CA ILE A 147 -38.70 -14.34 16.15
C ILE A 147 -39.02 -15.79 16.53
N ILE A 148 -38.04 -16.69 16.50
CA ILE A 148 -38.24 -18.10 16.90
C ILE A 148 -38.63 -18.17 18.39
N TRP A 149 -37.95 -17.45 19.27
CA TRP A 149 -38.28 -17.36 20.69
C TRP A 149 -39.68 -16.79 20.91
N TRP A 150 -40.05 -15.74 20.19
CA TRP A 150 -41.40 -15.18 20.25
C TRP A 150 -42.46 -16.20 19.83
N LEU A 151 -42.20 -16.99 18.78
CA LEU A 151 -43.13 -18.04 18.34
C LEU A 151 -43.30 -19.15 19.38
N ILE A 152 -42.22 -19.58 20.05
CA ILE A 152 -42.29 -20.59 21.13
C ILE A 152 -43.15 -20.07 22.28
N VAL A 153 -42.83 -18.88 22.79
CA VAL A 153 -43.54 -18.25 23.91
C VAL A 153 -45.01 -17.98 23.54
N PHE A 154 -45.29 -17.58 22.30
CA PHE A 154 -46.65 -17.37 21.80
C PHE A 154 -47.45 -18.68 21.67
N TRP A 155 -46.84 -19.76 21.18
CA TRP A 155 -47.51 -21.05 21.02
C TRP A 155 -47.72 -21.78 22.34
N HIS A 156 -46.79 -21.65 23.29
CA HIS A 156 -46.94 -22.20 24.64
C HIS A 156 -48.03 -21.48 25.44
N GLY A 157 -48.32 -20.20 25.12
CA GLY A 157 -49.33 -19.39 25.80
C GLY A 157 -48.78 -18.55 26.96
N ASP A 158 -47.46 -18.38 27.04
CA ASP A 158 -46.77 -17.65 28.12
C ASP A 158 -47.09 -16.14 28.17
N LEU A 159 -47.62 -15.60 27.07
CA LEU A 159 -48.02 -14.19 26.95
C LEU A 159 -49.45 -13.93 27.47
N GLU A 160 -50.23 -14.97 27.75
CA GLU A 160 -51.61 -14.80 28.20
C GLU A 160 -51.66 -14.29 29.66
N PRO A 161 -52.42 -13.22 29.96
CA PRO A 161 -52.50 -12.65 31.31
C PRO A 161 -52.95 -13.66 32.38
N THR A 162 -53.75 -14.66 32.02
CA THR A 162 -54.18 -15.73 32.93
C THR A 162 -53.06 -16.68 33.32
N ALA A 163 -52.11 -16.92 32.41
CA ALA A 163 -50.93 -17.74 32.67
C ALA A 163 -49.94 -16.99 33.58
N GLN A 164 -49.76 -15.69 33.36
CA GLN A 164 -48.88 -14.85 34.17
C GLN A 164 -49.38 -14.62 35.61
N ALA A 165 -50.70 -14.61 35.81
CA ALA A 165 -51.31 -14.47 37.13
C ALA A 165 -51.32 -15.77 37.95
N ASN A 166 -51.10 -16.92 37.31
CA ASN A 166 -51.15 -18.22 37.96
C ASN A 166 -49.75 -18.65 38.43
N SER A 167 -49.56 -18.76 39.75
CA SER A 167 -48.27 -19.18 40.33
C SER A 167 -47.86 -20.62 40.02
N SER A 168 -48.78 -21.44 39.47
CA SER A 168 -48.51 -22.83 39.07
C SER A 168 -48.07 -22.99 37.61
N TRP A 169 -48.19 -21.95 36.78
CA TRP A 169 -47.72 -21.99 35.40
C TRP A 169 -46.23 -21.70 35.32
N VAL A 170 -45.48 -22.60 34.68
CA VAL A 170 -44.05 -22.42 34.46
C VAL A 170 -43.83 -22.06 32.98
N PRO A 171 -43.36 -20.84 32.67
CA PRO A 171 -43.15 -20.43 31.29
C PRO A 171 -41.88 -21.07 30.71
N CYS A 172 -41.79 -21.19 29.39
CA CYS A 172 -40.60 -21.72 28.72
C CYS A 172 -39.36 -20.85 28.97
N VAL A 173 -39.55 -19.53 29.01
CA VAL A 173 -38.51 -18.56 29.35
C VAL A 173 -39.05 -17.57 30.38
N ARG A 174 -38.35 -17.44 31.51
CA ARG A 174 -38.72 -16.54 32.60
C ARG A 174 -38.50 -15.08 32.19
N ASP A 175 -39.42 -14.21 32.64
CA ASP A 175 -39.35 -12.75 32.49
C ASP A 175 -39.32 -12.23 31.03
N VAL A 176 -40.06 -12.92 30.15
CA VAL A 176 -40.21 -12.56 28.73
C VAL A 176 -41.67 -12.21 28.42
N ASN A 177 -41.97 -10.91 28.48
CA ASN A 177 -43.35 -10.41 28.34
C ASN A 177 -43.59 -9.64 27.02
N THR A 178 -42.53 -9.27 26.30
CA THR A 178 -42.62 -8.48 25.06
C THR A 178 -41.65 -8.99 24.01
N PHE A 179 -41.89 -8.63 22.74
CA PHE A 179 -40.96 -8.98 21.65
C PHE A 179 -39.56 -8.41 21.89
N THR A 180 -39.47 -7.22 22.49
CA THR A 180 -38.20 -6.62 22.89
C THR A 180 -37.48 -7.47 23.94
N SER A 181 -38.21 -8.07 24.88
CA SER A 181 -37.64 -9.03 25.85
C SER A 181 -37.11 -10.29 25.16
N CYS A 182 -37.81 -10.82 24.14
CA CYS A 182 -37.30 -11.93 23.31
C CYS A 182 -36.04 -11.54 22.53
N PHE A 183 -35.99 -10.33 21.99
CA PHE A 183 -34.81 -9.83 21.29
C PHE A 183 -33.61 -9.71 22.22
N LEU A 184 -33.80 -9.12 23.41
CA LEU A 184 -32.75 -9.05 24.43
C LEU A 184 -32.29 -10.45 24.85
N PHE A 185 -33.23 -11.36 25.12
CA PHE A 185 -32.89 -12.75 25.44
C PHE A 185 -32.09 -13.43 24.31
N SER A 186 -32.47 -13.20 23.05
CA SER A 186 -31.74 -13.72 21.90
C SER A 186 -30.30 -13.18 21.83
N VAL A 187 -30.08 -11.90 22.15
CA VAL A 187 -28.73 -11.32 22.20
C VAL A 187 -27.94 -11.90 23.37
N GLU A 188 -28.55 -11.96 24.56
CA GLU A 188 -27.96 -12.48 25.79
C GLU A 188 -27.50 -13.94 25.63
N THR A 189 -28.31 -14.78 24.99
CA THR A 189 -28.04 -16.20 24.74
C THR A 189 -27.00 -16.40 23.64
N GLN A 190 -27.12 -15.70 22.49
CA GLN A 190 -26.18 -15.91 21.38
C GLN A 190 -24.78 -15.37 21.66
N HIS A 191 -24.69 -14.24 22.37
CA HIS A 191 -23.41 -13.64 22.74
C HIS A 191 -22.90 -14.14 24.11
N THR A 192 -23.61 -15.09 24.72
CA THR A 192 -23.27 -15.71 26.00
C THR A 192 -23.00 -14.69 27.10
N ILE A 193 -23.74 -13.58 27.11
CA ILE A 193 -23.66 -12.57 28.18
C ILE A 193 -24.40 -13.10 29.41
N GLY A 194 -25.61 -13.61 29.19
CA GLY A 194 -26.42 -14.30 30.21
C GLY A 194 -26.56 -13.52 31.51
N TYR A 195 -27.22 -12.35 31.50
CA TYR A 195 -27.41 -11.55 32.70
C TYR A 195 -28.16 -12.29 33.83
N GLY A 196 -28.87 -13.38 33.51
CA GLY A 196 -29.48 -14.30 34.47
C GLY A 196 -30.92 -13.95 34.87
N ALA A 197 -31.35 -12.71 34.64
CA ALA A 197 -32.75 -12.31 34.85
C ALA A 197 -33.71 -13.10 33.96
N LYS A 198 -33.35 -13.29 32.68
CA LYS A 198 -34.07 -14.13 31.72
C LYS A 198 -33.32 -15.45 31.56
N HIS A 199 -34.00 -16.56 31.78
CA HIS A 199 -33.44 -17.90 31.63
C HIS A 199 -34.52 -18.89 31.20
N THR A 200 -34.10 -19.92 30.48
CA THR A 200 -34.97 -21.00 30.01
C THR A 200 -35.22 -22.00 31.13
N THR A 201 -36.42 -22.54 31.17
CA THR A 201 -36.86 -23.59 32.11
C THR A 201 -36.82 -24.96 31.44
N ASP A 202 -37.04 -26.01 32.23
CA ASP A 202 -37.06 -27.41 31.82
C ASP A 202 -38.41 -27.91 31.26
N GLU A 203 -39.43 -27.06 31.22
CA GLU A 203 -40.77 -27.41 30.73
C GLU A 203 -40.82 -27.68 29.23
N CYS A 204 -40.16 -26.82 28.45
CA CYS A 204 -40.30 -26.79 26.99
C CYS A 204 -39.05 -27.35 26.30
N LEU A 205 -39.15 -28.58 25.76
CA LEU A 205 -38.04 -29.23 25.06
C LEU A 205 -37.62 -28.48 23.80
N GLU A 206 -38.56 -27.84 23.10
CA GLU A 206 -38.29 -27.01 21.93
C GLU A 206 -37.42 -25.79 22.26
N ALA A 207 -37.60 -25.20 23.44
CA ALA A 207 -36.78 -24.07 23.90
C ALA A 207 -35.32 -24.51 24.12
N ILE A 208 -35.11 -25.66 24.74
CA ILE A 208 -33.77 -26.24 24.95
C ILE A 208 -33.10 -26.52 23.60
N PHE A 209 -33.82 -27.12 22.65
CA PHE A 209 -33.29 -27.39 21.32
C PHE A 209 -32.89 -26.11 20.56
N VAL A 210 -33.75 -25.09 20.59
CA VAL A 210 -33.45 -23.79 19.95
C VAL A 210 -32.27 -23.10 20.62
N MET A 211 -32.15 -23.16 21.95
CA MET A 211 -30.98 -22.66 22.66
C MET A 211 -29.69 -23.34 22.17
N CYS A 212 -29.67 -24.67 22.10
CA CYS A 212 -28.50 -25.42 21.60
C CYS A 212 -28.15 -25.02 20.16
N LEU A 213 -29.15 -24.95 19.27
CA LEU A 213 -28.95 -24.56 17.88
C LEU A 213 -28.44 -23.11 17.75
N GLN A 214 -28.96 -22.21 18.58
CA GLN A 214 -28.53 -20.81 18.65
C GLN A 214 -27.09 -20.68 19.12
N SER A 215 -26.69 -21.44 20.15
CA SER A 215 -25.31 -21.46 20.63
C SER A 215 -24.34 -21.96 19.55
N ILE A 216 -24.67 -23.06 18.86
CA ILE A 216 -23.84 -23.59 17.75
C ILE A 216 -23.72 -22.56 16.63
N THR A 217 -24.83 -21.95 16.23
CA THR A 217 -24.85 -20.94 15.15
C THR A 217 -24.06 -19.69 15.54
N GLY A 218 -24.18 -19.23 16.79
CA GLY A 218 -23.45 -18.09 17.32
C GLY A 218 -21.93 -18.29 17.26
N VAL A 219 -21.45 -19.44 17.73
CA VAL A 219 -20.02 -19.80 17.69
C VAL A 219 -19.52 -19.89 16.24
N MET A 220 -20.31 -20.48 15.33
CA MET A 220 -19.94 -20.56 13.91
C MET A 220 -19.80 -19.17 13.27
N ILE A 221 -20.78 -18.27 13.48
CA ILE A 221 -20.72 -16.89 12.97
C ILE A 221 -19.49 -16.15 13.52
N GLN A 222 -19.24 -16.27 14.83
CA GLN A 222 -18.10 -15.64 15.49
C GLN A 222 -16.76 -16.15 14.94
N ALA A 223 -16.63 -17.46 14.74
CA ALA A 223 -15.43 -18.07 14.16
C ALA A 223 -15.16 -17.56 12.74
N PHE A 224 -16.18 -17.48 11.88
CA PHE A 224 -16.04 -16.92 10.54
C PHE A 224 -15.63 -15.44 10.56
N MET A 225 -16.22 -14.63 11.44
CA MET A 225 -15.86 -13.22 11.58
C MET A 225 -14.39 -13.06 11.97
N VAL A 226 -13.95 -13.76 13.02
CA VAL A 226 -12.55 -13.71 13.47
C VAL A 226 -11.61 -14.17 12.36
N GLY A 227 -11.95 -15.25 11.64
CA GLY A 227 -11.17 -15.74 10.51
C GLY A 227 -11.00 -14.70 9.39
N ILE A 228 -12.09 -14.03 9.00
CA ILE A 228 -12.04 -12.98 7.95
C ILE A 228 -11.29 -11.74 8.44
N VAL A 229 -11.51 -11.31 9.69
CA VAL A 229 -10.81 -10.15 10.27
C VAL A 229 -9.31 -10.43 10.35
N PHE A 230 -8.92 -11.61 10.82
CA PHE A 230 -7.52 -12.04 10.86
C PHE A 230 -6.91 -12.07 9.46
N ALA A 231 -7.57 -12.74 8.50
CA ALA A 231 -7.10 -12.80 7.11
C ALA A 231 -6.95 -11.40 6.49
N LYS A 232 -7.85 -10.47 6.82
CA LYS A 232 -7.81 -9.09 6.32
C LYS A 232 -6.70 -8.26 6.97
N LEU A 233 -6.44 -8.45 8.27
CA LEU A 233 -5.37 -7.76 9.00
C LEU A 233 -3.98 -8.27 8.59
N SER A 234 -3.85 -9.57 8.35
CA SER A 234 -2.60 -10.20 7.92
C SER A 234 -2.17 -9.79 6.50
N ARG A 235 -3.08 -9.23 5.69
CA ARG A 235 -2.76 -8.82 4.32
C ARG A 235 -1.75 -7.66 4.29
N PRO A 236 -0.63 -7.79 3.56
CA PRO A 236 0.43 -6.80 3.54
C PRO A 236 0.16 -5.59 2.62
N LYS A 237 -1.10 -5.13 2.49
CA LYS A 237 -1.46 -4.06 1.54
C LYS A 237 -0.65 -2.77 1.78
N LYS A 238 -0.41 -2.43 3.04
CA LYS A 238 0.37 -1.24 3.44
C LYS A 238 1.89 -1.42 3.28
N ARG A 239 2.39 -2.66 3.13
CA ARG A 239 3.84 -2.90 3.01
C ARG A 239 4.38 -2.41 1.67
N THR A 240 3.59 -2.52 0.61
CA THR A 240 3.94 -1.97 -0.72
C THR A 240 4.21 -0.47 -0.71
N GLN A 241 3.65 0.29 0.24
CA GLN A 241 3.86 1.73 0.36
C GLN A 241 5.21 2.10 0.99
N THR A 242 5.89 1.16 1.67
CA THR A 242 7.23 1.40 2.23
C THR A 242 8.35 0.94 1.31
N LEU A 243 8.01 0.23 0.23
CA LEU A 243 8.91 -0.12 -0.84
C LEU A 243 8.98 1.04 -1.84
N LEU A 244 10.14 1.66 -1.92
CA LEU A 244 10.38 2.84 -2.72
C LEU A 244 11.03 2.47 -4.04
N PHE A 245 10.61 3.18 -5.08
CA PHE A 245 11.31 3.24 -6.36
C PHE A 245 11.81 4.67 -6.56
N SER A 246 12.98 4.83 -7.18
CA SER A 246 13.47 6.15 -7.58
C SER A 246 12.42 6.89 -8.42
N ARG A 247 12.29 8.19 -8.24
CA ARG A 247 11.37 9.01 -9.04
C ARG A 247 11.69 8.94 -10.54
N ASN A 248 12.98 8.97 -10.86
CA ASN A 248 13.52 8.95 -12.21
C ASN A 248 14.36 7.69 -12.41
N ALA A 249 14.37 7.17 -13.64
CA ALA A 249 15.41 6.23 -14.06
C ALA A 249 16.52 7.03 -14.73
N VAL A 250 17.73 6.49 -14.78
CA VAL A 250 18.89 7.15 -15.40
C VAL A 250 19.55 6.23 -16.42
N ILE A 251 20.14 6.82 -17.45
CA ILE A 251 21.00 6.10 -18.40
C ILE A 251 22.38 6.71 -18.35
N CYS A 252 23.40 5.90 -18.10
CA CYS A 252 24.79 6.32 -18.23
C CYS A 252 25.68 5.15 -18.65
N GLN A 253 26.92 5.45 -18.98
CA GLN A 253 27.92 4.42 -19.20
C GLN A 253 28.44 3.86 -17.85
N ARG A 254 28.49 2.52 -17.73
CA ARG A 254 29.08 1.78 -16.59
C ARG A 254 29.91 0.64 -17.17
N ASP A 255 31.20 0.59 -16.82
CA ASP A 255 32.16 -0.41 -17.33
C ASP A 255 32.18 -0.51 -18.87
N GLY A 256 32.15 0.64 -19.56
CA GLY A 256 32.17 0.73 -21.02
C GLY A 256 30.81 0.50 -21.70
N GLN A 257 29.80 0.00 -21.00
CA GLN A 257 28.47 -0.31 -21.57
C GLN A 257 27.42 0.73 -21.16
N LEU A 258 26.47 1.04 -22.04
CA LEU A 258 25.31 1.86 -21.70
C LEU A 258 24.32 1.04 -20.86
N CYS A 259 23.92 1.60 -19.71
CA CYS A 259 23.06 0.93 -18.75
C CYS A 259 21.88 1.81 -18.37
N LEU A 260 20.68 1.25 -18.39
CA LEU A 260 19.50 1.85 -17.76
C LEU A 260 19.47 1.43 -16.28
N MET A 261 19.29 2.39 -15.39
CA MET A 261 19.33 2.16 -13.96
C MET A 261 18.16 2.82 -13.24
N PHE A 262 17.66 2.17 -12.19
CA PHE A 262 16.69 2.72 -11.26
C PHE A 262 16.98 2.19 -9.86
N ARG A 263 16.61 2.94 -8.82
CA ARG A 263 16.81 2.49 -7.43
C ARG A 263 15.56 1.88 -6.86
N VAL A 264 15.77 0.88 -6.02
CA VAL A 264 14.76 0.31 -5.13
C VAL A 264 15.26 0.40 -3.69
N GLY A 265 14.37 0.62 -2.72
CA GLY A 265 14.73 0.68 -1.30
C GLY A 265 13.55 0.32 -0.39
N ASP A 266 13.82 -0.15 0.82
CA ASP A 266 12.81 -0.38 1.85
C ASP A 266 13.04 0.58 3.02
N MET A 267 12.03 1.39 3.33
CA MET A 267 12.09 2.32 4.46
C MET A 267 12.09 1.62 5.83
N ARG A 268 11.72 0.33 5.89
CA ARG A 268 11.68 -0.41 7.16
C ARG A 268 12.98 -1.17 7.44
N LYS A 269 13.19 -1.46 8.71
CA LYS A 269 14.28 -2.33 9.19
C LYS A 269 14.04 -3.83 8.94
N SER A 270 12.78 -4.25 8.75
CA SER A 270 12.47 -5.66 8.45
C SER A 270 12.85 -5.99 7.01
N HIS A 271 13.36 -7.19 6.80
CA HIS A 271 13.88 -7.57 5.49
C HIS A 271 12.78 -8.10 4.57
N ILE A 272 13.01 -7.95 3.26
CA ILE A 272 12.27 -8.67 2.24
C ILE A 272 13.15 -9.84 1.80
N ILE A 273 12.70 -11.05 2.11
CA ILE A 273 13.39 -12.29 1.80
C ILE A 273 13.09 -12.66 0.34
N GLU A 274 14.06 -13.25 -0.37
CA GLU A 274 13.93 -13.63 -1.78
C GLU A 274 13.47 -12.46 -2.68
N ALA A 275 13.97 -11.27 -2.38
CA ALA A 275 13.71 -10.08 -3.17
C ALA A 275 14.24 -10.27 -4.59
N HIS A 276 13.36 -10.09 -5.57
CA HIS A 276 13.71 -10.14 -6.97
C HIS A 276 13.00 -9.03 -7.74
N VAL A 277 13.65 -8.53 -8.78
CA VAL A 277 13.17 -7.40 -9.56
C VAL A 277 12.94 -7.85 -10.99
N ARG A 278 11.81 -7.43 -11.56
CA ARG A 278 11.52 -7.57 -12.99
C ARG A 278 11.25 -6.22 -13.61
N ALA A 279 11.59 -6.07 -14.88
CA ALA A 279 11.26 -4.89 -15.65
C ALA A 279 10.68 -5.30 -17.01
N GLN A 280 9.61 -4.61 -17.43
CA GLN A 280 8.92 -4.86 -18.69
C GLN A 280 8.78 -3.57 -19.47
N LEU A 281 9.22 -3.59 -20.73
CA LEU A 281 8.99 -2.53 -21.70
C LEU A 281 7.63 -2.75 -22.37
N ILE A 282 6.73 -1.80 -22.22
CA ILE A 282 5.44 -1.76 -22.91
C ILE A 282 5.55 -0.75 -24.06
N LYS A 283 5.46 -1.23 -25.30
CA LYS A 283 5.45 -0.38 -26.50
C LYS A 283 4.51 -0.92 -27.56
N LYS A 284 4.09 -0.06 -28.49
CA LYS A 284 3.39 -0.51 -29.70
C LYS A 284 4.36 -1.26 -30.60
N LYS A 285 3.99 -2.44 -31.10
CA LYS A 285 4.75 -3.20 -32.09
C LYS A 285 3.85 -3.53 -33.28
N VAL A 286 4.40 -3.49 -34.49
CA VAL A 286 3.77 -4.03 -35.69
C VAL A 286 4.58 -5.25 -36.10
N THR A 287 3.93 -6.39 -36.29
CA THR A 287 4.61 -7.63 -36.69
C THR A 287 4.97 -7.59 -38.18
N ARG A 288 5.77 -8.55 -38.65
CA ARG A 288 6.16 -8.63 -40.07
C ARG A 288 4.96 -8.94 -40.97
N GLU A 289 3.97 -9.61 -40.40
CA GLU A 289 2.68 -9.98 -41.00
C GLU A 289 1.66 -8.82 -40.99
N GLY A 290 2.01 -7.67 -40.40
CA GLY A 290 1.15 -6.49 -40.33
C GLY A 290 0.20 -6.43 -39.13
N GLU A 291 0.28 -7.39 -38.19
CA GLU A 291 -0.52 -7.34 -36.96
C GLU A 291 -0.05 -6.21 -36.06
N VAL A 292 -0.98 -5.39 -35.59
CA VAL A 292 -0.69 -4.27 -34.67
C VAL A 292 -0.94 -4.71 -33.24
N LEU A 293 0.12 -4.78 -32.43
CA LEU A 293 0.09 -5.08 -31.00
C LEU A 293 0.22 -3.77 -30.20
N PRO A 294 -0.88 -3.21 -29.64
CA PRO A 294 -0.86 -1.88 -29.02
C PRO A 294 -0.06 -1.82 -27.71
N PHE A 295 -0.08 -2.89 -26.92
CA PHE A 295 0.57 -3.01 -25.61
C PHE A 295 1.52 -4.21 -25.59
N TYR A 296 2.41 -4.31 -26.58
CA TYR A 296 3.40 -5.38 -26.63
C TYR A 296 4.36 -5.25 -25.46
N GLN A 297 4.46 -6.30 -24.66
CA GLN A 297 5.31 -6.36 -23.46
C GLN A 297 6.57 -7.16 -23.80
N GLN A 298 7.73 -6.59 -23.47
CA GLN A 298 9.02 -7.24 -23.62
C GLN A 298 9.80 -7.12 -22.33
N GLU A 299 10.28 -8.25 -21.81
CA GLU A 299 11.07 -8.28 -20.59
C GLU A 299 12.45 -7.66 -20.79
N LEU A 300 12.90 -6.89 -19.80
CA LEU A 300 14.23 -6.32 -19.71
C LEU A 300 14.99 -7.11 -18.66
N LYS A 301 16.12 -7.71 -19.05
CA LYS A 301 17.02 -8.39 -18.11
C LYS A 301 17.57 -7.38 -17.11
N VAL A 302 17.24 -7.55 -15.84
CA VAL A 302 17.64 -6.63 -14.77
C VAL A 302 18.38 -7.40 -13.69
N GLY A 303 19.29 -6.73 -12.99
CA GLY A 303 20.02 -7.35 -11.90
C GLY A 303 20.66 -6.32 -10.98
N GLY A 304 21.23 -6.82 -9.90
CA GLY A 304 22.14 -6.05 -9.05
C GLY A 304 23.56 -6.01 -9.63
N ASP A 305 24.56 -5.84 -8.77
CA ASP A 305 25.97 -5.75 -9.14
C ASP A 305 26.63 -7.12 -9.45
N GLY A 306 25.87 -8.22 -9.59
CA GLY A 306 26.46 -9.55 -9.85
C GLY A 306 25.51 -10.72 -10.20
N GLU A 307 24.26 -10.71 -9.72
CA GLU A 307 23.27 -11.78 -9.98
C GLU A 307 22.13 -11.33 -10.91
N GLU A 308 21.64 -12.26 -11.74
CA GLU A 308 20.44 -12.05 -12.56
C GLU A 308 19.18 -12.13 -11.67
N ASP A 309 18.34 -11.08 -11.75
CA ASP A 309 17.02 -10.90 -11.12
C ASP A 309 16.92 -10.90 -9.58
N LYS A 310 17.76 -11.66 -8.85
CA LYS A 310 17.76 -11.69 -7.38
C LYS A 310 18.63 -10.60 -6.79
N ILE A 311 18.14 -9.97 -5.72
CA ILE A 311 18.86 -8.91 -5.02
C ILE A 311 18.95 -9.20 -3.53
N PHE A 312 20.14 -8.96 -2.97
CA PHE A 312 20.30 -8.93 -1.53
C PHE A 312 19.85 -7.57 -0.98
N PHE A 313 18.61 -7.50 -0.54
CA PHE A 313 17.90 -6.24 -0.28
C PHE A 313 17.99 -5.78 1.18
N ILE A 314 19.21 -5.43 1.62
CA ILE A 314 19.44 -4.82 2.95
C ILE A 314 19.39 -3.30 2.88
N TRP A 315 20.03 -2.71 1.87
CA TRP A 315 20.05 -1.26 1.64
C TRP A 315 19.51 -0.93 0.25
N PRO A 316 19.17 0.34 0.00
CA PRO A 316 18.76 0.79 -1.32
C PRO A 316 19.76 0.37 -2.40
N THR A 317 19.28 -0.43 -3.34
CA THR A 317 20.10 -1.05 -4.39
C THR A 317 19.76 -0.41 -5.74
N THR A 318 20.78 -0.15 -6.54
CA THR A 318 20.60 0.32 -7.91
C THR A 318 20.46 -0.88 -8.82
N ILE A 319 19.28 -1.03 -9.42
CA ILE A 319 18.99 -2.08 -10.38
C ILE A 319 19.49 -1.64 -11.75
N VAL A 320 20.21 -2.53 -12.42
CA VAL A 320 20.90 -2.25 -13.68
C VAL A 320 20.34 -3.13 -14.78
N HIS A 321 19.97 -2.51 -15.89
CA HIS A 321 19.71 -3.16 -17.17
C HIS A 321 20.82 -2.77 -18.15
N LYS A 322 21.67 -3.74 -18.49
CA LYS A 322 22.71 -3.57 -19.51
C LYS A 322 22.06 -3.52 -20.91
N ILE A 323 22.28 -2.44 -21.65
CA ILE A 323 21.71 -2.26 -23.00
C ILE A 323 22.59 -3.03 -24.00
N THR A 324 22.41 -4.35 -24.03
CA THR A 324 23.09 -5.26 -24.96
C THR A 324 22.39 -5.28 -26.33
N PRO A 325 22.97 -5.91 -27.37
CA PRO A 325 22.30 -6.08 -28.67
C PRO A 325 20.94 -6.78 -28.61
N SER A 326 20.70 -7.58 -27.56
CA SER A 326 19.41 -8.23 -27.30
C SER A 326 18.36 -7.32 -26.66
N SER A 327 18.77 -6.16 -26.14
CA SER A 327 17.89 -5.19 -25.47
C SER A 327 16.99 -4.47 -26.49
N PRO A 328 15.70 -4.28 -26.19
CA PRO A 328 14.81 -3.49 -27.04
C PRO A 328 15.15 -1.99 -27.05
N LEU A 329 16.09 -1.54 -26.20
CA LEU A 329 16.57 -0.16 -26.14
C LEU A 329 17.86 0.06 -26.95
N TYR A 330 18.41 -1.00 -27.57
CA TYR A 330 19.73 -0.99 -28.20
C TYR A 330 19.93 0.07 -29.29
N SER A 331 18.90 0.30 -30.11
CA SER A 331 18.95 1.26 -31.22
C SER A 331 18.55 2.69 -30.83
N LEU A 332 18.15 2.94 -29.59
CA LEU A 332 17.64 4.25 -29.17
C LEU A 332 18.78 5.19 -28.76
N SER A 333 18.83 6.37 -29.38
CA SER A 333 19.69 7.48 -28.93
C SER A 333 19.03 8.32 -27.83
N ALA A 334 19.79 9.23 -27.21
CA ALA A 334 19.26 10.21 -26.26
C ALA A 334 18.10 11.03 -26.85
N SER A 335 18.22 11.41 -28.13
CA SER A 335 17.20 12.18 -28.84
C SER A 335 15.95 11.36 -29.18
N ASP A 336 16.12 10.08 -29.52
CA ASP A 336 15.02 9.18 -29.85
C ASP A 336 14.21 8.83 -28.61
N MET A 337 14.87 8.70 -27.46
CA MET A 337 14.21 8.41 -26.19
C MET A 337 13.14 9.44 -25.83
N LEU A 338 13.38 10.72 -26.11
CA LEU A 338 12.40 11.80 -25.87
C LEU A 338 11.22 11.77 -26.84
N ARG A 339 11.45 11.28 -28.07
CA ARG A 339 10.42 11.22 -29.14
C ARG A 339 9.54 9.99 -28.98
N GLU A 340 10.14 8.89 -28.54
CA GLU A 340 9.48 7.61 -28.52
C GLU A 340 8.33 7.49 -27.51
N ARG A 341 7.47 6.51 -27.76
CA ARG A 341 6.29 6.20 -26.94
C ARG A 341 6.37 4.77 -26.40
N PHE A 342 6.99 4.64 -25.24
CA PHE A 342 7.00 3.43 -24.46
C PHE A 342 6.81 3.73 -22.97
N GLU A 343 6.58 2.71 -22.18
CA GLU A 343 6.55 2.77 -20.72
C GLU A 343 7.34 1.58 -20.18
N ILE A 344 8.23 1.81 -19.23
CA ILE A 344 8.97 0.75 -18.53
C ILE A 344 8.28 0.51 -17.20
N VAL A 345 7.64 -0.63 -17.04
CA VAL A 345 7.03 -1.06 -15.77
C VAL A 345 8.05 -1.86 -14.99
N VAL A 346 8.30 -1.46 -13.75
CA VAL A 346 9.20 -2.16 -12.83
C VAL A 346 8.41 -2.78 -11.71
N ILE A 347 8.82 -3.97 -11.31
CA ILE A 347 8.14 -4.81 -10.33
C ILE A 347 9.18 -5.34 -9.36
N LEU A 348 8.96 -5.13 -8.06
CA LEU A 348 9.74 -5.72 -6.98
C LEU A 348 8.84 -6.73 -6.27
N GLU A 349 9.26 -7.99 -6.25
CA GLU A 349 8.58 -9.10 -5.60
C GLU A 349 9.48 -9.66 -4.50
N GLY A 350 8.87 -10.16 -3.43
CA GLY A 350 9.59 -10.83 -2.35
C GLY A 350 8.68 -11.20 -1.19
N VAL A 351 9.23 -11.87 -0.19
CA VAL A 351 8.52 -12.40 0.97
C VAL A 351 8.77 -11.50 2.18
N ILE A 352 7.71 -11.12 2.89
CA ILE A 352 7.84 -10.30 4.10
C ILE A 352 8.23 -11.17 5.28
N GLU A 353 9.37 -10.88 5.88
CA GLU A 353 9.94 -11.63 7.02
C GLU A 353 8.94 -11.90 8.15
N SER A 354 8.15 -10.90 8.56
CA SER A 354 7.25 -11.04 9.70
C SER A 354 5.97 -11.84 9.44
N THR A 355 5.56 -12.02 8.18
CA THR A 355 4.27 -12.66 7.84
C THR A 355 4.41 -13.88 6.94
N GLY A 356 5.58 -14.08 6.31
CA GLY A 356 5.77 -15.11 5.29
C GLY A 356 4.95 -14.90 4.01
N MET A 357 4.22 -13.78 3.89
CA MET A 357 3.41 -13.48 2.72
C MET A 357 4.24 -12.81 1.64
N THR A 358 4.00 -13.19 0.38
CA THR A 358 4.57 -12.52 -0.77
C THR A 358 3.94 -11.14 -0.98
N THR A 359 4.76 -10.16 -1.32
CA THR A 359 4.35 -8.80 -1.66
C THR A 359 4.92 -8.42 -3.02
N GLN A 360 4.16 -7.61 -3.75
CA GLN A 360 4.55 -7.09 -5.06
C GLN A 360 4.36 -5.58 -5.06
N ALA A 361 5.45 -4.84 -5.17
CA ALA A 361 5.45 -3.40 -5.40
C ALA A 361 5.71 -3.12 -6.87
N ARG A 362 5.05 -2.10 -7.43
CA ARG A 362 5.14 -1.76 -8.84
C ARG A 362 5.37 -0.26 -9.00
N SER A 363 6.08 0.12 -10.05
CA SER A 363 6.17 1.51 -10.51
C SER A 363 6.38 1.54 -12.02
N SER A 364 6.39 2.73 -12.61
CA SER A 364 6.62 2.89 -14.04
C SER A 364 7.53 4.07 -14.35
N TYR A 365 8.23 4.01 -15.48
CA TYR A 365 9.02 5.09 -16.03
C TYR A 365 8.56 5.38 -17.46
N LEU A 366 8.08 6.59 -17.66
CA LEU A 366 7.85 7.15 -18.99
C LEU A 366 9.16 7.70 -19.56
N PRO A 367 9.27 7.92 -20.88
CA PRO A 367 10.54 8.33 -21.49
C PRO A 367 11.02 9.71 -21.00
N ASN A 368 10.10 10.59 -20.59
CA ASN A 368 10.42 11.87 -19.96
C ASN A 368 10.83 11.78 -18.48
N GLU A 369 10.75 10.59 -17.87
CA GLU A 369 11.19 10.31 -16.52
C GLU A 369 12.52 9.55 -16.51
N ILE A 370 13.09 9.27 -17.68
CA ILE A 370 14.41 8.68 -17.88
C ILE A 370 15.41 9.82 -18.18
N LEU A 371 16.41 9.97 -17.32
CA LEU A 371 17.43 11.01 -17.43
C LEU A 371 18.69 10.42 -18.10
N TRP A 372 19.00 10.88 -19.31
CA TRP A 372 20.20 10.46 -20.03
C TRP A 372 21.42 11.25 -19.56
N GLY A 373 22.55 10.57 -19.35
CA GLY A 373 23.78 11.20 -18.85
C GLY A 373 23.72 11.54 -17.36
N HIS A 374 22.90 10.83 -16.59
CA HIS A 374 22.80 11.03 -15.14
C HIS A 374 23.28 9.78 -14.40
N ARG A 375 23.87 10.01 -13.23
CA ARG A 375 24.17 8.99 -12.23
C ARG A 375 23.52 9.31 -10.91
N PHE A 376 23.35 8.27 -10.14
CA PHE A 376 22.66 8.24 -8.88
C PHE A 376 23.64 8.60 -7.74
N GLU A 377 23.30 9.57 -6.88
CA GLU A 377 24.19 10.06 -5.83
C GLU A 377 24.36 9.04 -4.68
N PRO A 378 25.58 8.65 -4.27
CA PRO A 378 25.78 7.67 -3.21
C PRO A 378 25.01 8.05 -1.93
N LEU A 379 24.27 7.10 -1.36
CA LEU A 379 23.38 7.34 -0.21
C LEU A 379 23.80 6.59 1.06
N VAL A 380 24.72 5.63 0.94
CA VAL A 380 25.24 4.87 2.07
C VAL A 380 26.55 5.50 2.52
N SER A 381 26.61 5.93 3.78
CA SER A 381 27.80 6.46 4.42
C SER A 381 28.17 5.60 5.63
N PHE A 382 29.46 5.56 5.97
CA PHE A 382 29.93 4.87 7.17
C PHE A 382 30.21 5.89 8.27
N LYS A 383 29.47 5.80 9.38
CA LYS A 383 29.70 6.63 10.56
C LYS A 383 30.82 6.04 11.38
N LYS A 384 32.02 6.66 11.29
CA LYS A 384 33.20 6.24 12.06
C LYS A 384 32.99 6.29 13.58
N GLU A 385 32.11 7.18 14.05
CA GLU A 385 31.85 7.38 15.49
C GLU A 385 31.04 6.24 16.12
N THR A 386 30.04 5.72 15.40
CA THR A 386 29.16 4.64 15.90
C THR A 386 29.55 3.25 15.35
N GLY A 387 30.38 3.19 14.30
CA GLY A 387 30.71 1.96 13.61
C GLY A 387 29.58 1.42 12.72
N GLU A 388 28.53 2.21 12.47
CA GLU A 388 27.34 1.82 11.73
C GLU A 388 27.31 2.40 10.31
N HIS A 389 26.65 1.69 9.39
CA HIS A 389 26.32 2.20 8.05
C HIS A 389 25.00 2.98 8.12
N GLU A 390 25.03 4.26 7.76
CA GLU A 390 23.84 5.10 7.66
C GLU A 390 23.39 5.23 6.20
N VAL A 391 22.08 5.19 6.00
CA VAL A 391 21.40 5.33 4.71
C VAL A 391 20.63 6.66 4.71
N ASP A 392 21.09 7.65 3.96
CA ASP A 392 20.39 8.93 3.84
C ASP A 392 19.33 8.88 2.72
N TYR A 393 18.07 8.75 3.10
CA TYR A 393 16.94 8.72 2.18
C TYR A 393 16.66 10.06 1.48
N ASN A 394 17.23 11.17 1.93
CA ASN A 394 17.11 12.44 1.21
C ASN A 394 17.84 12.39 -0.13
N LEU A 395 18.94 11.64 -0.21
CA LEU A 395 19.74 11.43 -1.42
C LEU A 395 19.18 10.32 -2.32
N PHE A 396 18.13 9.61 -1.89
CA PHE A 396 17.60 8.45 -2.61
C PHE A 396 17.21 8.77 -4.06
N ASN A 397 16.59 9.94 -4.28
CA ASN A 397 16.17 10.40 -5.60
C ASN A 397 17.18 11.32 -6.31
N ASN A 398 18.27 11.70 -5.63
CA ASN A 398 19.23 12.64 -6.19
C ASN A 398 20.07 11.99 -7.28
N THR A 399 20.31 12.80 -8.32
CA THR A 399 21.14 12.42 -9.46
C THR A 399 22.05 13.57 -9.83
N TYR A 400 23.24 13.27 -10.33
CA TYR A 400 24.21 14.22 -10.85
C TYR A 400 24.53 13.89 -12.30
N GLU A 401 24.88 14.91 -13.09
CA GLU A 401 25.22 14.75 -14.50
C GLU A 401 26.62 14.13 -14.65
N VAL A 402 26.76 13.27 -15.65
CA VAL A 402 28.01 12.65 -16.04
C VAL A 402 28.17 12.68 -17.54
N ASP A 403 29.42 12.81 -18.00
CA ASP A 403 29.70 12.69 -19.42
C ASP A 403 29.32 11.30 -19.92
N THR A 404 28.42 11.24 -20.89
CA THR A 404 27.87 10.00 -21.43
C THR A 404 27.57 10.22 -22.91
N PRO A 405 27.98 9.28 -23.79
CA PRO A 405 27.65 9.36 -25.21
C PRO A 405 26.15 9.54 -25.45
N LEU A 406 25.78 10.49 -26.31
CA LEU A 406 24.39 10.77 -26.67
C LEU A 406 23.85 9.83 -27.77
N CYS A 407 24.74 9.05 -28.38
CA CYS A 407 24.39 8.07 -29.41
C CYS A 407 23.73 6.82 -28.80
N SER A 408 23.12 6.00 -29.66
CA SER A 408 22.57 4.72 -29.23
C SER A 408 23.66 3.72 -28.85
N ALA A 409 23.32 2.71 -28.05
CA ALA A 409 24.24 1.62 -27.70
C ALA A 409 24.77 0.90 -28.95
N GLN A 410 23.94 0.73 -29.97
CA GLN A 410 24.34 0.20 -31.26
C GLN A 410 25.46 1.00 -31.94
N SER A 411 25.32 2.34 -31.97
CA SER A 411 26.34 3.21 -32.55
C SER A 411 27.61 3.23 -31.70
N LEU A 412 27.46 3.22 -30.37
CA LEU A 412 28.58 3.18 -29.44
C LEU A 412 29.41 1.90 -29.62
N ASP A 413 28.77 0.73 -29.65
CA ASP A 413 29.42 -0.56 -29.86
C ASP A 413 30.15 -0.60 -31.22
N ARG A 414 29.53 -0.04 -32.26
CA ARG A 414 30.15 0.05 -33.59
C ARG A 414 31.43 0.89 -33.57
N VAL A 415 31.41 2.03 -32.89
CA VAL A 415 32.58 2.92 -32.75
C VAL A 415 33.68 2.24 -31.93
N ILE A 416 33.33 1.59 -30.81
CA ILE A 416 34.28 0.84 -29.99
C ILE A 416 34.92 -0.30 -30.79
N GLY A 417 34.13 -1.07 -31.55
CA GLY A 417 34.62 -2.15 -32.39
C GLY A 417 35.57 -1.67 -33.49
N LEU A 418 35.29 -0.52 -34.12
CA LEU A 418 36.19 0.09 -35.11
C LEU A 418 37.52 0.54 -34.48
N HIS A 419 37.50 1.12 -33.27
CA HIS A 419 38.71 1.51 -32.56
C HIS A 419 39.56 0.30 -32.15
N GLN A 420 38.94 -0.79 -31.68
CA GLN A 420 39.64 -2.03 -31.36
C GLN A 420 40.29 -2.63 -32.62
N HIS A 421 39.55 -2.70 -33.73
CA HIS A 421 40.08 -3.21 -35.00
C HIS A 421 41.28 -2.39 -35.51
N ASN A 422 41.20 -1.06 -35.45
CA ASN A 422 42.32 -0.18 -35.84
C ASN A 422 43.54 -0.34 -34.92
N SER A 423 43.31 -0.57 -33.62
CA SER A 423 44.37 -0.80 -32.63
C SER A 423 45.07 -2.15 -32.87
N ASP A 424 44.30 -3.18 -33.23
CA ASP A 424 44.85 -4.49 -33.60
C ASP A 424 45.65 -4.39 -34.91
N LEU A 425 45.16 -3.70 -35.94
CA LEU A 425 45.90 -3.47 -37.18
C LEU A 425 47.23 -2.74 -36.96
N GLN A 426 47.24 -1.73 -36.08
CA GLN A 426 48.48 -1.05 -35.67
C GLN A 426 49.44 -1.99 -34.92
N LYS A 427 48.92 -2.90 -34.08
CA LYS A 427 49.71 -3.88 -33.34
C LYS A 427 50.36 -4.94 -34.24
N TYR A 428 49.75 -5.26 -35.38
CA TYR A 428 50.29 -6.16 -36.40
C TYR A 428 51.09 -5.45 -37.51
N GLY A 429 51.38 -4.14 -37.37
CA GLY A 429 52.22 -3.38 -38.30
C GLY A 429 51.58 -3.08 -39.66
N ILE A 430 50.26 -3.25 -39.78
CA ILE A 430 49.53 -2.92 -41.01
C ILE A 430 49.09 -1.45 -40.91
N SER A 431 49.86 -0.56 -41.55
CA SER A 431 49.49 0.84 -41.66
C SER A 431 48.33 1.01 -42.64
N THR A 432 47.14 1.35 -42.14
CA THR A 432 46.04 1.81 -42.98
C THR A 432 46.25 3.29 -43.32
N THR A 433 47.02 3.55 -44.37
CA THR A 433 46.98 4.83 -45.08
C THR A 433 45.63 4.95 -45.78
N THR A 434 44.64 5.51 -45.09
CA THR A 434 43.46 6.08 -45.75
C THR A 434 43.34 7.54 -45.36
N ASN A 435 43.69 8.39 -46.32
CA ASN A 435 43.33 9.80 -46.35
C ASN A 435 41.81 9.93 -46.25
N THR A 436 41.32 10.56 -45.18
CA THR A 436 40.02 11.23 -45.19
C THR A 436 40.17 12.60 -44.56
N SER A 437 40.63 13.53 -45.37
CA SER A 437 40.21 14.93 -45.31
C SER A 437 38.77 15.01 -45.79
N LEU A 438 37.86 15.50 -44.93
CA LEU A 438 36.81 16.51 -45.20
C LEU A 438 35.64 16.40 -44.20
N VAL A 439 35.61 17.43 -43.33
CA VAL A 439 34.49 18.22 -42.74
C VAL A 439 33.24 17.49 -42.23
#